data_AF-A0A231HFP3-F1
#
_entry.id   AF-A0A231HFP3-F1
#
_cell.length_a   1.000
_cell.length_b   1.000
_cell.length_c   1.000
_cell.angle_alpha   90.00
_cell.angle_beta   90.00
_cell.angle_gamma   90.00
#
_symmetry.space_group_name_H-M   'P 1'
#
loop_
_entity.id
_entity.type
_entity.pdbx_description
1 polymer ?
#
loop_
_entity_poly.entity_id
_entity_poly.type
_entity_poly.pdbx_seq_one_letter_code
_entity_poly.pdbx_strand_id
1 'polypeptide(L)'
;MSSPPSADAGFRYGVRAPAPGVPGTRIDARRNRARILAAAQRAFAESGTSVSLAEIARRAGVGAGTVHRHFPTKTDLLEAVLQQRIDRLTARALMLRDDPDPAAAFLGFCAEVVTRTPGNKAMCDLLDADDGWPRMLLRDAGERFHLAVGQLLEAARRAGGVRADLTLADVLAIFTGCVAMQRVSNARDELSRPAALLLAAMRADSAVTKPANFSLDRNETTVADANRDSGTCPICGADVAHAETGRPARYCSPACRQKAHRLRRAASAAGRDPVGTG
;
A
#
# COMPACT_ATOMS: atom_id res chain seq x y z
N MET A 1 48.92 -77.03 -38.41
CA MET A 1 48.08 -75.82 -38.57
C MET A 1 47.16 -75.78 -37.35
N SER A 2 47.26 -74.69 -36.61
CA SER A 2 46.97 -74.54 -35.19
C SER A 2 45.49 -74.42 -34.83
N SER A 3 45.12 -74.88 -33.63
CA SER A 3 43.88 -74.53 -32.91
C SER A 3 43.98 -73.10 -32.28
N PRO A 4 42.96 -72.59 -31.55
CA PRO A 4 42.23 -71.33 -31.80
C PRO A 4 42.60 -70.23 -30.75
N PRO A 5 41.82 -69.14 -30.53
CA PRO A 5 40.69 -69.22 -29.59
C PRO A 5 39.51 -68.22 -29.80
N SER A 6 38.42 -68.50 -29.08
CA SER A 6 37.30 -67.60 -28.77
C SER A 6 37.67 -66.51 -27.76
N ALA A 7 37.09 -65.31 -27.90
CA ALA A 7 36.90 -64.27 -26.88
C ALA A 7 36.14 -63.11 -27.56
N ASP A 8 35.35 -62.24 -26.94
CA ASP A 8 34.65 -62.14 -25.66
C ASP A 8 33.86 -60.81 -25.76
N ALA A 9 32.81 -60.68 -24.95
CA ALA A 9 32.22 -59.45 -24.42
C ALA A 9 32.09 -58.16 -25.27
N GLY A 10 30.84 -57.67 -25.40
CA GLY A 10 30.63 -56.31 -25.88
C GLY A 10 29.21 -55.76 -25.85
N PHE A 11 28.43 -56.01 -24.79
CA PHE A 11 27.17 -55.31 -24.55
C PHE A 11 27.44 -53.80 -24.40
N ARG A 12 27.05 -52.98 -25.38
CA ARG A 12 27.09 -51.52 -25.27
C ARG A 12 25.68 -50.96 -25.26
N TYR A 13 25.20 -50.58 -24.06
CA TYR A 13 24.10 -49.64 -23.89
C TYR A 13 24.50 -48.31 -24.55
N GLY A 14 23.97 -48.04 -25.74
CA GLY A 14 24.03 -46.72 -26.36
C GLY A 14 23.07 -45.77 -25.63
N VAL A 15 23.47 -45.23 -24.47
CA VAL A 15 22.82 -44.04 -23.91
C VAL A 15 23.23 -42.87 -24.80
N ARG A 16 22.37 -42.53 -25.75
CA ARG A 16 22.49 -41.35 -26.59
C ARG A 16 22.43 -40.11 -25.69
N ALA A 17 23.57 -39.44 -25.51
CA ALA A 17 23.61 -38.09 -24.97
C ALA A 17 22.76 -37.15 -25.87
N PRO A 18 21.87 -36.30 -25.32
CA PRO A 18 21.13 -35.36 -26.15
C PRO A 18 22.08 -34.30 -26.72
N ALA A 19 22.07 -34.16 -28.05
CA ALA A 19 22.84 -33.17 -28.79
C ALA A 19 22.39 -31.73 -28.44
N PRO A 20 23.31 -30.74 -28.45
CA PRO A 20 22.97 -29.36 -28.11
C PRO A 20 22.24 -28.66 -29.26
N GLY A 21 21.09 -28.04 -28.93
CA GLY A 21 20.56 -26.91 -29.71
C GLY A 21 19.43 -27.19 -30.70
N VAL A 22 18.36 -27.91 -30.31
CA VAL A 22 17.11 -27.89 -31.09
C VAL A 22 16.32 -26.61 -30.75
N PRO A 23 15.88 -25.79 -31.73
CA PRO A 23 15.15 -24.52 -31.52
C PRO A 23 13.90 -24.63 -30.62
N GLY A 24 13.29 -25.81 -30.50
CA GLY A 24 12.16 -26.09 -29.61
C GLY A 24 12.50 -26.05 -28.11
N THR A 25 13.76 -26.32 -27.73
CA THR A 25 14.16 -26.44 -26.31
C THR A 25 14.01 -25.13 -25.53
N ARG A 26 14.21 -23.97 -26.18
CA ARG A 26 14.03 -22.65 -25.54
C ARG A 26 12.55 -22.30 -25.31
N ILE A 27 11.68 -22.70 -26.24
CA ILE A 27 10.23 -22.49 -26.13
C ILE A 27 9.67 -23.39 -25.03
N ASP A 28 10.09 -24.65 -24.98
CA ASP A 28 9.68 -25.61 -23.96
C ASP A 28 10.20 -25.21 -22.57
N ALA A 29 11.44 -24.73 -22.46
CA ALA A 29 11.99 -24.20 -21.21
C ALA A 29 11.19 -22.97 -20.70
N ARG A 30 10.80 -22.05 -21.59
CA ARG A 30 9.95 -20.89 -21.24
C ARG A 30 8.54 -21.33 -20.78
N ARG A 31 7.92 -22.27 -21.50
CA ARG A 31 6.60 -22.83 -21.13
C ARG A 31 6.67 -23.57 -19.80
N ASN A 32 7.75 -24.32 -19.54
CA ASN A 32 7.97 -25.00 -18.27
C ASN A 32 8.14 -23.99 -17.13
N ARG A 33 8.95 -22.96 -17.31
CA ARG A 33 9.11 -21.88 -16.33
C ARG A 33 7.77 -21.21 -16.02
N ALA A 34 6.97 -20.89 -17.03
CA ALA A 34 5.65 -20.28 -16.84
C ALA A 34 4.69 -21.21 -16.05
N ARG A 35 4.68 -22.52 -16.36
CA ARG A 35 3.90 -23.52 -15.62
C ARG A 35 4.32 -23.62 -14.16
N ILE A 36 5.63 -23.64 -13.89
CA ILE A 36 6.18 -23.68 -12.53
C ILE A 36 5.74 -22.45 -11.74
N LEU A 37 5.90 -21.25 -12.30
CA LEU A 37 5.52 -20.02 -11.61
C LEU A 37 4.01 -19.93 -11.34
N ALA A 38 3.18 -20.35 -12.30
CA ALA A 38 1.73 -20.39 -12.11
C ALA A 38 1.31 -21.39 -11.02
N ALA A 39 1.94 -22.56 -10.96
CA ALA A 39 1.69 -23.54 -9.90
C ALA A 39 2.17 -23.05 -8.53
N ALA A 40 3.35 -22.44 -8.47
CA ALA A 40 3.91 -21.86 -7.26
C ALA A 40 3.02 -20.74 -6.71
N GLN A 41 2.55 -19.83 -7.58
CA GLN A 41 1.64 -18.75 -7.19
C GLN A 41 0.36 -19.27 -6.53
N ARG A 42 -0.28 -20.29 -7.11
CA ARG A 42 -1.47 -20.91 -6.53
C ARG A 42 -1.16 -21.59 -5.19
N ALA A 43 -0.08 -22.37 -5.14
CA ALA A 43 0.31 -23.08 -3.94
C ALA A 43 0.63 -22.15 -2.76
N PHE A 44 1.29 -21.02 -3.02
CA PHE A 44 1.58 -20.02 -2.00
C PHE A 44 0.33 -19.26 -1.53
N ALA A 45 -0.63 -19.01 -2.43
CA ALA A 45 -1.91 -18.41 -2.05
C ALA A 45 -2.77 -19.34 -1.17
N GLU A 46 -2.74 -20.65 -1.44
CA GLU A 46 -3.54 -21.65 -0.69
C GLU A 46 -2.94 -22.03 0.66
N SER A 47 -1.62 -22.24 0.70
CA SER A 47 -0.95 -22.88 1.85
C SER A 47 0.21 -22.07 2.42
N GLY A 48 0.42 -20.84 1.94
CA GLY A 48 1.56 -20.01 2.30
C GLY A 48 2.89 -20.56 1.77
N THR A 49 4.01 -20.06 2.30
CA THR A 49 5.35 -20.45 1.84
C THR A 49 5.79 -21.81 2.32
N SER A 50 5.01 -22.57 3.08
CA SER A 50 5.44 -23.87 3.61
C SER A 50 5.59 -24.94 2.51
N VAL A 51 4.96 -24.77 1.35
CA VAL A 51 4.96 -25.73 0.24
C VAL A 51 6.37 -26.05 -0.26
N SER A 52 6.64 -27.34 -0.51
CA SER A 52 7.95 -27.81 -1.00
C SER A 52 8.10 -27.64 -2.51
N LEU A 53 9.34 -27.54 -2.99
CA LEU A 53 9.63 -27.48 -4.44
C LEU A 53 9.15 -28.74 -5.18
N ALA A 54 9.18 -29.90 -4.51
CA ALA A 54 8.66 -31.16 -5.06
C ALA A 54 7.15 -31.12 -5.29
N GLU A 55 6.39 -30.57 -4.32
CA GLU A 55 4.95 -30.39 -4.46
C GLU A 55 4.61 -29.38 -5.57
N ILE A 56 5.38 -28.30 -5.70
CA ILE A 56 5.23 -27.35 -6.80
C ILE A 56 5.52 -28.02 -8.16
N ALA A 57 6.56 -28.85 -8.25
CA ALA A 57 6.88 -29.61 -9.46
C ALA A 57 5.72 -30.52 -9.87
N ARG A 58 5.14 -31.25 -8.91
CA ARG A 58 3.96 -32.10 -9.10
C ARG A 58 2.76 -31.29 -9.61
N ARG A 59 2.44 -30.16 -8.98
CA ARG A 59 1.35 -29.26 -9.39
C ARG A 59 1.57 -28.63 -10.77
N ALA A 60 2.82 -28.41 -11.16
CA ALA A 60 3.19 -27.87 -12.48
C ALA A 60 3.25 -28.94 -13.58
N GLY A 61 3.18 -30.23 -13.23
CA GLY A 61 3.33 -31.34 -14.17
C GLY A 61 4.73 -31.42 -14.78
N VAL A 62 5.77 -31.06 -14.00
CA VAL A 62 7.17 -31.11 -14.44
C VAL A 62 8.03 -31.91 -13.47
N GLY A 63 9.18 -32.42 -13.93
CA GLY A 63 10.11 -33.13 -13.06
C GLY A 63 10.78 -32.20 -12.04
N ALA A 64 11.07 -32.71 -10.84
CA ALA A 64 11.76 -31.95 -9.78
C ALA A 64 13.11 -31.39 -10.24
N GLY A 65 13.87 -32.16 -11.05
CA GLY A 65 15.13 -31.69 -11.64
C GLY A 65 14.95 -30.50 -12.59
N THR A 66 13.80 -30.38 -13.26
CA THR A 66 13.48 -29.22 -14.10
C THR A 66 13.23 -27.98 -13.25
N VAL A 67 12.52 -28.12 -12.12
CA VAL A 67 12.32 -27.01 -11.18
C VAL A 67 13.66 -26.55 -10.62
N HIS A 68 14.50 -27.47 -10.13
CA HIS A 68 15.79 -27.13 -9.54
C HIS A 68 16.75 -26.45 -10.54
N ARG A 69 16.72 -26.85 -11.83
CA ARG A 69 17.48 -26.17 -12.89
C ARG A 69 17.02 -24.74 -13.15
N HIS A 70 15.74 -24.43 -12.98
CA HIS A 70 15.20 -23.09 -13.19
C HIS A 70 15.24 -22.22 -11.93
N PHE A 71 15.16 -22.85 -10.76
CA PHE A 71 15.08 -22.25 -9.44
C PHE A 71 15.89 -23.12 -8.47
N PRO A 72 17.21 -22.86 -8.36
CA PRO A 72 18.09 -23.63 -7.50
C PRO A 72 17.61 -23.63 -6.04
N THR A 73 17.13 -22.47 -5.57
CA THR A 73 16.59 -22.33 -4.22
C THR A 73 15.10 -21.98 -4.21
N LYS A 74 14.44 -22.23 -3.08
CA LYS A 74 13.05 -21.80 -2.84
C LYS A 74 12.93 -20.28 -2.85
N THR A 75 13.95 -19.58 -2.39
CA THR A 75 14.07 -18.12 -2.43
C THR A 75 14.06 -17.60 -3.87
N ASP A 76 14.79 -18.24 -4.79
CA ASP A 76 14.78 -17.86 -6.22
C ASP A 76 13.40 -18.06 -6.86
N LEU A 77 12.68 -19.11 -6.44
CA LEU A 77 11.31 -19.32 -6.90
C LEU A 77 10.36 -18.26 -6.34
N LEU A 78 10.46 -17.94 -5.05
CA LEU A 78 9.66 -16.89 -4.42
C LEU A 78 9.89 -15.54 -5.09
N GLU A 79 11.14 -15.17 -5.31
CA GLU A 79 11.53 -13.95 -6.02
C GLU A 79 10.89 -13.88 -7.40
N ALA A 80 11.00 -14.94 -8.20
CA ALA A 80 10.46 -14.96 -9.55
C ALA A 80 8.92 -14.92 -9.57
N VAL A 81 8.25 -15.51 -8.57
CA VAL A 81 6.79 -15.40 -8.41
C VAL A 81 6.40 -13.97 -8.05
N LEU A 82 7.12 -13.33 -7.13
CA LEU A 82 6.89 -11.94 -6.74
C LEU A 82 7.13 -10.99 -7.91
N GLN A 83 8.25 -11.15 -8.62
CA GLN A 83 8.58 -10.43 -9.85
C GLN A 83 7.44 -10.51 -10.86
N GLN A 84 6.99 -11.73 -11.20
CA GLN A 84 5.91 -11.91 -12.16
C GLN A 84 4.60 -11.27 -11.69
N ARG A 85 4.33 -11.26 -10.38
CA ARG A 85 3.16 -10.62 -9.83
C ARG A 85 3.23 -9.09 -9.97
N ILE A 86 4.37 -8.50 -9.63
CA ILE A 86 4.61 -7.06 -9.80
C ILE A 86 4.48 -6.70 -11.28
N ASP A 87 5.12 -7.46 -12.18
CA ASP A 87 5.03 -7.23 -13.63
C ASP A 87 3.60 -7.26 -14.17
N ARG A 88 2.75 -8.17 -13.66
CA ARG A 88 1.32 -8.21 -14.03
C ARG A 88 0.56 -6.98 -13.54
N LEU A 89 0.81 -6.53 -12.31
CA LEU A 89 0.18 -5.32 -11.78
C LEU A 89 0.67 -4.06 -12.53
N THR A 90 1.96 -4.00 -12.87
CA THR A 90 2.54 -2.95 -13.71
C THR A 90 1.85 -2.89 -15.07
N ALA A 91 1.76 -4.03 -15.77
CA ALA A 91 1.07 -4.09 -17.06
C ALA A 91 -0.41 -3.66 -16.93
N ARG A 92 -1.08 -4.09 -15.86
CA ARG A 92 -2.47 -3.71 -15.60
C ARG A 92 -2.63 -2.20 -15.38
N ALA A 93 -1.77 -1.58 -14.58
CA ALA A 93 -1.78 -0.13 -14.35
C ALA A 93 -1.57 0.66 -15.64
N LEU A 94 -0.63 0.21 -16.50
CA LEU A 94 -0.38 0.84 -17.80
C LEU A 94 -1.59 0.78 -18.72
N MET A 95 -2.30 -0.36 -18.76
CA MET A 95 -3.53 -0.48 -19.57
C MET A 95 -4.66 0.42 -19.05
N LEU A 96 -4.82 0.52 -17.73
CA LEU A 96 -5.88 1.29 -17.10
C LEU A 96 -5.70 2.81 -17.21
N ARG A 97 -4.48 3.27 -17.53
CA ARG A 97 -4.20 4.70 -17.72
C ARG A 97 -4.97 5.28 -18.89
N ASP A 98 -5.23 4.47 -19.91
CA ASP A 98 -5.89 4.86 -21.14
C ASP A 98 -7.39 4.48 -21.12
N ASP A 99 -7.93 4.15 -19.94
CA ASP A 99 -9.35 3.83 -19.72
C ASP A 99 -10.25 5.07 -19.93
N PRO A 100 -11.48 4.93 -20.45
CA PRO A 100 -12.44 6.03 -20.56
C PRO A 100 -12.77 6.74 -19.24
N ASP A 101 -12.68 6.02 -18.11
CA ASP A 101 -12.79 6.58 -16.76
C ASP A 101 -11.51 6.28 -15.95
N PRO A 102 -10.44 7.08 -16.13
CA PRO A 102 -9.17 6.86 -15.44
C PRO A 102 -9.28 6.93 -13.92
N ALA A 103 -10.25 7.69 -13.38
CA ALA A 103 -10.43 7.85 -11.95
C ALA A 103 -11.05 6.59 -11.32
N ALA A 104 -12.13 6.06 -11.92
CA ALA A 104 -12.69 4.78 -11.49
C ALA A 104 -11.68 3.64 -11.69
N ALA A 105 -10.95 3.66 -12.81
CA ALA A 105 -9.90 2.68 -13.11
C ALA A 105 -8.79 2.69 -12.05
N PHE A 106 -8.30 3.87 -11.65
CA PHE A 106 -7.30 4.01 -10.58
C PHE A 106 -7.82 3.49 -9.23
N LEU A 107 -9.01 3.90 -8.80
CA LEU A 107 -9.56 3.46 -7.51
C LEU A 107 -9.85 1.96 -7.49
N GLY A 108 -10.34 1.42 -8.59
CA GLY A 108 -10.54 -0.02 -8.79
C GLY A 108 -9.22 -0.79 -8.75
N PHE A 109 -8.17 -0.25 -9.38
CA PHE A 109 -6.82 -0.80 -9.30
C PHE A 109 -6.27 -0.80 -7.88
N CYS A 110 -6.43 0.30 -7.14
CA CYS A 110 -6.03 0.39 -5.73
C CYS A 110 -6.76 -0.67 -4.87
N ALA A 111 -8.06 -0.83 -5.06
CA ALA A 111 -8.85 -1.85 -4.40
C ALA A 111 -8.38 -3.28 -4.75
N GLU A 112 -8.06 -3.53 -6.02
CA GLU A 112 -7.52 -4.81 -6.49
C GLU A 112 -6.17 -5.12 -5.81
N VAL A 113 -5.25 -4.16 -5.77
CA VAL A 113 -3.94 -4.32 -5.12
C VAL A 113 -4.11 -4.64 -3.64
N VAL A 114 -4.99 -3.92 -2.93
CA VAL A 114 -5.22 -4.13 -1.49
C VAL A 114 -5.89 -5.47 -1.21
N THR A 115 -6.89 -5.90 -1.99
CA THR A 115 -7.61 -7.16 -1.75
C THR A 115 -6.82 -8.39 -2.16
N ARG A 116 -5.97 -8.31 -3.18
CA ARG A 116 -5.20 -9.46 -3.69
C ARG A 116 -3.86 -9.66 -2.98
N THR A 117 -3.43 -8.72 -2.14
CA THR A 117 -2.16 -8.77 -1.39
C THR A 117 -2.19 -9.62 -0.10
N PRO A 118 -3.28 -9.67 0.69
CA PRO A 118 -3.40 -10.50 1.89
C PRO A 118 -3.19 -12.00 1.70
N GLY A 119 -3.37 -12.54 0.49
CA GLY A 119 -3.02 -13.93 0.17
C GLY A 119 -1.52 -14.24 0.20
N ASN A 120 -0.68 -13.28 0.64
CA ASN A 120 0.76 -13.32 0.48
C ASN A 120 1.48 -13.10 1.83
N LYS A 121 1.14 -13.89 2.85
CA LYS A 121 2.00 -14.11 4.03
C LYS A 121 3.47 -14.28 3.61
N ALA A 122 3.67 -14.97 2.49
CA ALA A 122 4.93 -15.12 1.76
C ALA A 122 5.69 -13.85 1.40
N MET A 123 5.01 -12.74 1.13
CA MET A 123 5.65 -11.49 0.71
C MET A 123 6.06 -10.65 1.91
N CYS A 124 5.28 -10.66 2.99
CA CYS A 124 5.66 -9.96 4.21
C CYS A 124 6.73 -10.74 4.98
N ASP A 125 6.58 -12.06 5.15
CA ASP A 125 7.59 -12.90 5.80
C ASP A 125 8.96 -12.84 5.08
N LEU A 126 8.96 -12.51 3.78
CA LEU A 126 10.17 -12.36 2.96
C LEU A 126 10.72 -10.93 2.95
N LEU A 127 9.88 -9.91 3.20
CA LEU A 127 10.33 -8.52 3.38
C LEU A 127 10.86 -8.27 4.79
N ASP A 128 10.41 -9.06 5.77
CA ASP A 128 10.88 -9.00 7.17
C ASP A 128 12.22 -9.77 7.37
N ALA A 129 12.78 -10.38 6.33
CA ALA A 129 14.06 -11.10 6.39
C ALA A 129 15.24 -10.11 6.27
N ASP A 130 16.08 -10.04 7.31
CA ASP A 130 17.16 -9.06 7.51
C ASP A 130 18.46 -9.40 6.75
N ASP A 131 18.38 -10.11 5.62
CA ASP A 131 19.54 -10.69 4.90
C ASP A 131 19.97 -9.91 3.64
N GLY A 132 19.60 -8.62 3.54
CA GLY A 132 19.90 -7.79 2.37
C GLY A 132 18.91 -7.95 1.21
N TRP A 133 17.72 -8.46 1.51
CA TRP A 133 16.56 -8.53 0.64
C TRP A 133 15.82 -7.17 0.56
N PRO A 134 15.21 -6.75 -0.57
CA PRO A 134 15.05 -7.42 -1.86
C PRO A 134 16.22 -7.26 -2.83
N ARG A 135 16.48 -8.29 -3.63
CA ARG A 135 17.49 -8.27 -4.70
C ARG A 135 17.17 -7.25 -5.81
N MET A 136 18.16 -6.94 -6.63
CA MET A 136 18.09 -5.97 -7.74
C MET A 136 16.91 -6.21 -8.70
N LEU A 137 16.53 -7.46 -8.96
CA LEU A 137 15.40 -7.78 -9.86
C LEU A 137 14.07 -7.27 -9.29
N LEU A 138 13.78 -7.56 -8.02
CA LEU A 138 12.60 -7.05 -7.34
C LEU A 138 12.62 -5.52 -7.21
N ARG A 139 13.80 -4.92 -7.05
CA ARG A 139 13.98 -3.47 -7.05
C ARG A 139 13.56 -2.85 -8.39
N ASP A 140 14.08 -3.38 -9.50
CA ASP A 140 13.73 -2.94 -10.86
C ASP A 140 12.22 -3.11 -11.13
N ALA A 141 11.63 -4.24 -10.71
CA ALA A 141 10.20 -4.46 -10.80
C ALA A 141 9.40 -3.41 -10.04
N GLY A 142 9.81 -3.13 -8.81
CA GLY A 142 9.20 -2.14 -7.93
C GLY A 142 9.26 -0.74 -8.54
N GLU A 143 10.40 -0.36 -9.11
CA GLU A 143 10.56 0.92 -9.80
C GLU A 143 9.65 1.03 -11.03
N ARG A 144 9.60 -0.02 -11.86
CA ARG A 144 8.68 -0.06 -13.02
C ARG A 144 7.21 0.00 -12.58
N PHE A 145 6.87 -0.67 -11.48
CA PHE A 145 5.53 -0.61 -10.89
C PHE A 145 5.18 0.78 -10.38
N HIS A 146 6.06 1.41 -9.59
CA HIS A 146 5.86 2.78 -9.10
C HIS A 146 5.67 3.76 -10.25
N LEU A 147 6.46 3.65 -11.31
CA LEU A 147 6.30 4.48 -12.51
C LEU A 147 4.92 4.29 -13.16
N ALA A 148 4.47 3.04 -13.33
CA ALA A 148 3.18 2.75 -13.92
C ALA A 148 2.00 3.26 -13.06
N VAL A 149 2.08 3.09 -11.74
CA VAL A 149 1.08 3.62 -10.79
C VAL A 149 1.06 5.15 -10.82
N GLY A 150 2.23 5.80 -10.88
CA GLY A 150 2.33 7.25 -11.03
C GLY A 150 1.66 7.75 -12.30
N GLN A 151 1.86 7.06 -13.42
CA GLN A 151 1.21 7.42 -14.68
C GLN A 151 -0.31 7.24 -14.64
N LEU A 152 -0.80 6.19 -13.99
CA LEU A 152 -2.24 5.97 -13.77
C LEU A 152 -2.85 7.03 -12.85
N LEU A 153 -2.17 7.37 -11.76
CA LEU A 153 -2.55 8.45 -10.85
C LEU A 153 -2.66 9.78 -11.59
N GLU A 154 -1.69 10.11 -12.45
CA GLU A 154 -1.72 11.34 -13.25
C GLU A 154 -2.87 11.38 -14.25
N ALA A 155 -3.25 10.24 -14.84
CA ALA A 155 -4.44 10.17 -15.68
C ALA A 155 -5.73 10.40 -14.86
N ALA A 156 -5.85 9.76 -13.70
CA ALA A 156 -6.97 9.92 -12.78
C ALA A 156 -7.11 11.37 -12.25
N ARG A 157 -5.98 12.02 -11.93
CA ARG A 157 -5.93 13.41 -11.49
C ARG A 157 -6.35 14.37 -12.59
N ARG A 158 -5.88 14.16 -13.84
CA ARG A 158 -6.31 14.97 -15.00
C ARG A 158 -7.80 14.82 -15.31
N ALA A 159 -8.38 13.65 -15.04
CA ALA A 159 -9.81 13.42 -15.15
C ALA A 159 -10.63 14.05 -14.02
N GLY A 160 -9.99 14.57 -12.96
CA GLY A 160 -10.63 15.29 -11.86
C GLY A 160 -11.36 14.40 -10.85
N GLY A 161 -11.27 13.07 -10.94
CA GLY A 161 -11.94 12.14 -10.01
C GLY A 161 -11.10 11.73 -8.79
N VAL A 162 -9.84 12.16 -8.73
CA VAL A 162 -8.89 11.92 -7.62
C VAL A 162 -8.36 13.26 -7.13
N ARG A 163 -8.11 13.39 -5.81
CA ARG A 163 -7.63 14.65 -5.23
C ARG A 163 -6.32 15.11 -5.89
N ALA A 164 -6.21 16.41 -6.11
CA ALA A 164 -5.06 17.01 -6.82
C ALA A 164 -3.77 17.05 -6.00
N ASP A 165 -3.89 16.98 -4.67
CA ASP A 165 -2.79 17.02 -3.69
C ASP A 165 -2.12 15.65 -3.48
N LEU A 166 -2.70 14.56 -3.98
CA LEU A 166 -2.15 13.22 -3.81
C LEU A 166 -0.88 13.03 -4.62
N THR A 167 0.20 12.68 -3.93
CA THR A 167 1.45 12.26 -4.56
C THR A 167 1.51 10.74 -4.69
N LEU A 168 2.42 10.25 -5.55
CA LEU A 168 2.70 8.81 -5.63
C LEU A 168 3.18 8.24 -4.28
N ALA A 169 3.95 9.02 -3.50
CA ALA A 169 4.42 8.59 -2.20
C ALA A 169 3.25 8.35 -1.23
N ASP A 170 2.24 9.22 -1.25
CA ASP A 170 1.03 9.08 -0.43
C ASP A 170 0.26 7.80 -0.81
N VAL A 171 0.10 7.55 -2.11
CA VAL A 171 -0.59 6.35 -2.61
C VAL A 171 0.13 5.07 -2.17
N LEU A 172 1.46 5.02 -2.27
CA LEU A 172 2.24 3.86 -1.82
C LEU A 172 2.18 3.66 -0.29
N ALA A 173 2.17 4.75 0.48
CA ALA A 173 1.98 4.70 1.93
C ALA A 173 0.57 4.17 2.29
N ILE A 174 -0.46 4.67 1.61
CA ILE A 174 -1.85 4.21 1.75
C ILE A 174 -1.97 2.73 1.40
N PHE A 175 -1.32 2.25 0.33
CA PHE A 175 -1.32 0.81 -0.01
C PHE A 175 -0.74 -0.03 1.13
N THR A 176 0.40 0.40 1.67
CA THR A 176 1.06 -0.29 2.79
C THR A 176 0.14 -0.36 4.01
N GLY A 177 -0.50 0.75 4.38
CA GLY A 177 -1.46 0.80 5.49
C GLY A 177 -2.71 -0.05 5.23
N CYS A 178 -3.30 0.03 4.03
CA CYS A 178 -4.47 -0.74 3.65
C CYS A 178 -4.22 -2.25 3.68
N VAL A 179 -3.05 -2.70 3.19
CA VAL A 179 -2.65 -4.11 3.28
C VAL A 179 -2.51 -4.55 4.75
N ALA A 180 -1.92 -3.71 5.61
CA ALA A 180 -1.81 -4.01 7.04
C ALA A 180 -3.20 -4.12 7.71
N MET A 181 -4.11 -3.17 7.45
CA MET A 181 -5.48 -3.20 7.98
C MET A 181 -6.26 -4.42 7.49
N GLN A 182 -6.10 -4.77 6.23
CA GLN A 182 -6.75 -5.94 5.62
C GLN A 182 -6.34 -7.23 6.35
N ARG A 183 -5.06 -7.37 6.72
CA ARG A 183 -4.56 -8.53 7.49
C ARG A 183 -5.22 -8.66 8.86
N VAL A 184 -5.42 -7.55 9.57
CA VAL A 184 -6.05 -7.56 10.89
C VAL A 184 -7.55 -7.90 10.79
N SER A 185 -8.19 -7.47 9.72
CA SER A 185 -9.64 -7.65 9.54
C SER A 185 -10.10 -9.07 9.16
N ASN A 186 -9.20 -9.97 8.77
CA ASN A 186 -9.50 -11.30 8.21
C ASN A 186 -10.46 -11.31 7.00
N ALA A 187 -10.77 -10.16 6.39
CA ALA A 187 -11.55 -10.10 5.17
C ALA A 187 -10.70 -10.64 4.00
N ARG A 188 -11.15 -11.74 3.38
CA ARG A 188 -10.37 -12.46 2.35
C ARG A 188 -10.60 -11.96 0.93
N ASP A 189 -11.84 -11.55 0.62
CA ASP A 189 -12.24 -11.23 -0.76
C ASP A 189 -12.83 -9.82 -0.94
N GLU A 190 -13.05 -9.09 0.16
CA GLU A 190 -13.60 -7.74 0.15
C GLU A 190 -12.69 -6.78 0.90
N LEU A 191 -12.68 -5.50 0.51
CA LEU A 191 -11.98 -4.47 1.27
C LEU A 191 -12.53 -4.40 2.68
N SER A 192 -11.65 -4.53 3.66
CA SER A 192 -11.96 -4.21 5.04
C SER A 192 -12.49 -2.78 5.13
N ARG A 193 -13.47 -2.56 6.01
CA ARG A 193 -14.07 -1.24 6.17
C ARG A 193 -13.02 -0.12 6.36
N PRO A 194 -11.96 -0.29 7.17
CA PRO A 194 -10.91 0.73 7.28
C PRO A 194 -10.16 1.00 5.98
N ALA A 195 -9.83 -0.04 5.21
CA ALA A 195 -9.16 0.12 3.91
C ALA A 195 -10.09 0.79 2.88
N ALA A 196 -11.37 0.42 2.85
CA ALA A 196 -12.36 1.05 1.98
C ALA A 196 -12.52 2.55 2.27
N LEU A 197 -12.51 2.94 3.55
CA LEU A 197 -12.57 4.35 3.96
C LEU A 197 -11.34 5.14 3.49
N LEU A 198 -10.13 4.60 3.66
CA LEU A 198 -8.91 5.26 3.17
C LEU A 198 -8.90 5.40 1.65
N LEU A 199 -9.29 4.35 0.92
CA LEU A 199 -9.36 4.42 -0.54
C LEU A 199 -10.42 5.41 -1.01
N ALA A 200 -11.55 5.51 -0.31
CA ALA A 200 -12.59 6.50 -0.61
C ALA A 200 -12.10 7.94 -0.40
N ALA A 201 -11.24 8.18 0.59
CA ALA A 201 -10.64 9.49 0.87
C ALA A 201 -9.67 9.98 -0.23
N MET A 202 -9.35 9.15 -1.23
CA MET A 202 -8.55 9.55 -2.39
C MET A 202 -9.39 10.17 -3.51
N ARG A 203 -10.72 10.02 -3.48
CA ARG A 203 -11.60 10.65 -4.47
C ARG A 203 -11.49 12.16 -4.37
N ALA A 204 -11.61 12.84 -5.50
CA ALA A 204 -11.72 14.29 -5.51
C ALA A 204 -12.88 14.72 -4.61
N ASP A 205 -12.65 15.74 -3.80
CA ASP A 205 -13.71 16.30 -2.96
C ASP A 205 -14.83 16.78 -3.88
N SER A 206 -16.03 16.23 -3.69
CA SER A 206 -17.26 16.78 -4.25
C SER A 206 -17.55 18.09 -3.52
N ALA A 207 -16.79 19.15 -3.80
CA ALA A 207 -16.95 20.51 -3.27
C ALA A 207 -17.55 20.55 -1.84
N VAL A 208 -16.86 19.99 -0.86
CA VAL A 208 -17.14 20.26 0.56
C VAL A 208 -15.97 21.06 1.10
N THR A 209 -16.27 22.30 1.46
CA THR A 209 -15.46 23.29 2.19
C THR A 209 -14.21 22.72 2.86
N LYS A 210 -13.07 22.84 2.16
CA LYS A 210 -11.72 23.07 2.69
C LYS A 210 -11.48 22.49 4.11
N PRO A 211 -10.95 21.27 4.28
CA PRO A 211 -10.14 21.01 5.45
C PRO A 211 -8.79 21.68 5.17
N ALA A 212 -8.71 22.99 5.40
CA ALA A 212 -7.43 23.66 5.46
C ALA A 212 -6.61 22.95 6.53
N ASN A 213 -5.41 22.48 6.16
CA ASN A 213 -4.35 22.03 7.04
C ASN A 213 -4.80 21.33 8.33
N PHE A 214 -4.48 20.05 8.45
CA PHE A 214 -4.19 19.46 9.76
C PHE A 214 -2.96 20.17 10.37
N SER A 215 -3.14 21.42 10.81
CA SER A 215 -2.35 22.00 11.87
C SER A 215 -2.90 21.38 13.15
N LEU A 216 -2.13 20.47 13.73
CA LEU A 216 -2.22 20.17 15.15
C LEU A 216 -1.78 21.42 15.93
N ASP A 217 -2.59 22.47 15.89
CA ASP A 217 -2.41 23.65 16.71
C ASP A 217 -3.67 23.87 17.55
N ARG A 218 -3.54 23.34 18.78
CA ARG A 218 -4.02 23.93 20.04
C ARG A 218 -5.53 24.16 20.18
N ASN A 219 -6.05 23.62 21.28
CA ASN A 219 -7.33 23.98 21.91
C ASN A 219 -7.39 25.47 22.29
N GLU A 220 -7.49 26.37 21.32
CA GLU A 220 -7.95 27.73 21.58
C GLU A 220 -9.41 27.83 21.14
N THR A 221 -10.27 27.90 22.16
CA THR A 221 -11.68 28.19 22.05
C THR A 221 -11.84 29.50 21.28
N THR A 222 -12.22 29.43 20.01
CA THR A 222 -12.54 30.58 19.16
C THR A 222 -13.88 31.18 19.59
N VAL A 223 -13.90 31.79 20.78
CA VAL A 223 -14.92 32.78 21.14
C VAL A 223 -14.28 34.14 20.95
N ALA A 224 -14.53 34.70 19.76
CA ALA A 224 -14.34 36.10 19.36
C ALA A 224 -13.58 36.98 20.37
N ASP A 225 -12.31 37.25 20.06
CA ASP A 225 -11.40 38.14 20.77
C ASP A 225 -11.72 39.63 20.51
N ALA A 226 -13.00 40.03 20.64
CA ALA A 226 -13.43 41.42 20.45
C ALA A 226 -13.06 42.37 21.62
N ASN A 227 -12.27 41.89 22.60
CA ASN A 227 -12.00 42.64 23.83
C ASN A 227 -10.52 42.68 24.20
N ARG A 228 -9.62 42.45 23.23
CA ARG A 228 -8.17 42.65 23.42
C ARG A 228 -7.75 44.13 23.34
N ASP A 229 -8.50 44.95 22.62
CA ASP A 229 -8.07 46.32 22.28
C ASP A 229 -8.77 47.43 23.08
N SER A 230 -9.72 47.12 23.96
CA SER A 230 -10.53 48.15 24.64
C SER A 230 -9.91 48.74 25.90
N GLY A 231 -8.81 48.15 26.43
CA GLY A 231 -8.17 48.59 27.68
C GLY A 231 -9.05 48.54 28.94
N THR A 232 -10.31 48.12 28.81
CA THR A 232 -11.37 48.27 29.82
C THR A 232 -12.04 46.93 30.13
N CYS A 233 -12.47 46.79 31.38
CA CYS A 233 -13.05 45.58 31.91
C CYS A 233 -14.49 45.40 31.38
N PRO A 234 -14.82 44.28 30.72
CA PRO A 234 -16.14 44.10 30.10
C PRO A 234 -17.29 43.89 31.12
N ILE A 235 -16.97 43.86 32.42
CA ILE A 235 -17.94 43.65 33.50
C ILE A 235 -18.30 44.94 34.24
N CYS A 236 -17.39 45.90 34.30
CA CYS A 236 -17.59 47.13 35.06
C CYS A 236 -17.07 48.39 34.36
N GLY A 237 -16.46 48.29 33.18
CA GLY A 237 -15.91 49.41 32.41
C GLY A 237 -14.59 49.98 32.93
N ALA A 238 -14.07 49.53 34.08
CA ALA A 238 -12.83 50.04 34.65
C ALA A 238 -11.59 49.62 33.83
N ASP A 239 -10.56 50.47 33.81
CA ASP A 239 -9.31 50.17 33.11
C ASP A 239 -8.64 48.89 33.63
N VAL A 240 -8.07 48.13 32.70
CA VAL A 240 -7.34 46.91 33.01
C VAL A 240 -5.86 47.18 32.81
N ALA A 241 -5.07 47.00 33.87
CA ALA A 241 -3.64 47.21 33.83
C ALA A 241 -2.97 46.32 32.77
N HIS A 242 -2.26 46.94 31.83
CA HIS A 242 -1.39 46.25 30.88
C HIS A 242 -0.05 45.97 31.57
N ALA A 243 0.31 44.69 31.68
CA ALA A 243 1.66 44.30 32.07
C ALA A 243 2.54 44.28 30.81
N GLU A 244 3.75 44.83 30.88
CA GLU A 244 4.70 44.85 29.76
C GLU A 244 5.22 43.46 29.39
N THR A 245 5.11 42.48 30.30
CA THR A 245 5.41 41.07 30.02
C THR A 245 4.35 40.16 30.61
N GLY A 246 4.04 39.07 29.89
CA GLY A 246 3.03 38.08 30.28
C GLY A 246 1.68 38.24 29.57
N ARG A 247 0.73 37.36 29.90
CA ARG A 247 -0.60 37.37 29.29
C ARG A 247 -1.42 38.55 29.86
N PRO A 248 -1.95 39.45 29.01
CA PRO A 248 -2.68 40.63 29.49
C PRO A 248 -3.89 40.21 30.33
N ALA A 249 -4.11 40.92 31.43
CA ALA A 249 -5.30 40.71 32.25
C ALA A 249 -6.53 41.13 31.43
N ARG A 250 -7.58 40.31 31.48
CA ARG A 250 -8.86 40.58 30.79
C ARG A 250 -9.91 41.24 31.70
N TYR A 251 -9.62 41.32 33.01
CA TYR A 251 -10.52 41.85 34.03
C TYR A 251 -9.72 42.67 35.05
N CYS A 252 -10.29 43.78 35.54
CA CYS A 252 -9.63 44.65 36.51
C CYS A 252 -9.43 44.01 37.90
N SER A 253 -10.19 42.95 38.24
CA SER A 253 -10.10 42.30 39.55
C SER A 253 -10.57 40.83 39.54
N PRO A 254 -10.20 40.02 40.57
CA PRO A 254 -10.73 38.67 40.77
C PRO A 254 -12.26 38.63 40.87
N ALA A 255 -12.88 39.65 41.48
CA ALA A 255 -14.33 39.75 41.61
C ALA A 255 -15.03 39.86 40.23
N CYS A 256 -14.50 40.71 39.35
CA CYS A 256 -14.99 40.86 37.98
C CYS A 256 -14.83 39.55 37.17
N ARG A 257 -13.72 38.83 37.35
CA ARG A 257 -13.50 37.52 36.74
C ARG A 257 -14.53 36.48 37.18
N GLN A 258 -14.83 36.41 38.49
CA GLN A 258 -15.84 35.50 39.03
C GLN A 258 -17.25 35.84 38.55
N LYS A 259 -17.58 37.14 38.42
CA LYS A 259 -18.86 37.59 37.87
C LYS A 259 -19.01 37.20 36.39
N ALA A 260 -17.97 37.37 35.57
CA ALA A 260 -17.95 36.92 34.18
C ALA A 260 -18.13 35.41 34.03
N HIS A 261 -17.53 34.61 34.92
CA HIS A 261 -17.69 33.16 34.92
C HIS A 261 -19.13 32.74 35.25
N ARG A 262 -19.77 33.40 36.22
CA ARG A 262 -21.17 33.16 36.57
C ARG A 262 -22.12 33.49 35.41
N LEU A 263 -21.92 34.64 34.74
CA LEU A 263 -22.73 35.04 33.59
C LEU A 263 -22.63 34.06 32.43
N ARG A 264 -21.43 33.56 32.12
CA ARG A 264 -21.24 32.53 31.08
C ARG A 264 -21.92 31.21 31.44
N ARG A 265 -21.78 30.74 32.69
CA ARG A 265 -22.48 29.53 33.14
C ARG A 265 -23.99 29.68 33.09
N ALA A 266 -24.52 30.86 33.41
CA ALA A 266 -25.95 31.16 33.29
C ALA A 266 -26.41 31.18 31.82
N ALA A 267 -25.62 31.76 30.91
CA ALA A 267 -25.92 31.79 29.47
C ALA A 267 -25.87 30.38 28.85
N SER A 268 -24.87 29.57 29.20
CA SER A 268 -24.76 28.18 28.75
C SER A 268 -25.88 27.29 29.30
N ALA A 269 -26.34 27.53 30.53
CA ALA A 269 -27.50 26.84 31.09
C ALA A 269 -28.83 27.27 30.45
N ALA A 270 -28.90 28.49 29.90
CA ALA A 270 -30.08 29.03 29.22
C ALA A 270 -30.12 28.75 27.71
N GLY A 271 -29.15 27.99 27.16
CA GLY A 271 -29.15 27.56 25.76
C GLY A 271 -29.08 28.69 24.72
N ARG A 272 -28.55 29.86 25.08
CA ARG A 272 -28.34 30.98 24.14
C ARG A 272 -26.85 31.20 23.92
N ASP A 273 -26.38 30.81 22.74
CA ASP A 273 -25.11 31.33 22.20
C ASP A 273 -25.26 32.84 21.97
N PRO A 274 -24.33 33.68 22.47
CA PRO A 274 -24.34 35.09 22.13
C PRO A 274 -23.58 35.27 20.81
N VAL A 275 -24.30 35.12 19.68
CA VAL A 275 -23.87 35.68 18.40
C VAL A 275 -24.81 36.85 18.07
N GLY A 276 -24.22 38.05 18.02
CA GLY A 276 -24.74 39.20 17.29
C GLY A 276 -25.50 40.23 18.12
N THR A 277 -24.92 41.44 18.22
CA THR A 277 -25.49 42.70 17.72
C THR A 277 -24.52 43.85 18.01
N GLY A 278 -24.18 44.64 16.98
CA GLY A 278 -23.41 45.88 17.07
C GLY A 278 -22.33 45.97 16.01
#